data_AF-A0A4P8K181-F1
#
_entry.id   AF-A0A4P8K181-F1
#
_cell.length_a   1.000
_cell.length_b   1.000
_cell.length_c   1.000
_cell.angle_alpha   90.00
_cell.angle_beta   90.00
_cell.angle_gamma   90.00
#
_symmetry.space_group_name_H-M   'P 1'
#
loop_
_entity.id
_entity.type
_entity.pdbx_description
1 polymer ?
#
loop_
_entity_poly.entity_id
_entity_poly.type
_entity_poly.pdbx_seq_one_letter_code
_entity_poly.pdbx_strand_id
1 'polypeptide(L)'
;MLDRLLGRASLKERVAELEEANHHLERQLDAEKERRADAATERQRAEAEVNRLEDRVAELQDRVERLQDEEGESTFRAEETLSRARLSEVLDRLESVETEPEGVFTAYVDAERSLPGPVRDAFGDRASLVASAAPCLAVTDDAGLLSACLSVPAPPSPFTGWADTVQLERSWFEPTDEHVVALVRSDLFAMGEYDGREQTAFHGFDSELKSQHSKGGFSQSRFERLRDQQIDSHLDRCRAAIEEVSPDRLYVVGEGSVIHEFEDLSTAMKPVDATGEPDAALDDAVRSLWTVRLRVP
;
A
#
# COMPACT_ATOMS: atom_id res chain seq x y z
N MET A 1 -17.99 -70.62 -57.10
CA MET A 1 -17.39 -70.06 -58.34
C MET A 1 -18.29 -69.04 -59.05
N LEU A 2 -19.63 -69.14 -58.99
CA LEU A 2 -20.56 -68.15 -59.59
C LEU A 2 -20.57 -66.77 -58.91
N ASP A 3 -20.34 -66.68 -57.59
CA ASP A 3 -20.35 -65.41 -56.85
C ASP A 3 -19.15 -64.48 -57.16
N ARG A 4 -18.04 -65.02 -57.71
CA ARG A 4 -16.86 -64.24 -58.16
C ARG A 4 -17.01 -63.68 -59.58
N LEU A 5 -17.81 -64.32 -60.44
CA LEU A 5 -18.00 -63.94 -61.85
C LEU A 5 -19.06 -62.85 -62.07
N LEU A 6 -19.91 -62.57 -61.06
CA LEU A 6 -21.03 -61.62 -61.14
C LEU A 6 -20.87 -60.36 -60.24
N GLY A 7 -19.67 -60.07 -59.71
CA GLY A 7 -19.41 -58.87 -58.88
C GLY A 7 -20.11 -58.84 -57.51
N ARG A 8 -20.90 -59.86 -57.18
CA ARG A 8 -21.61 -59.98 -55.90
C ARG A 8 -20.67 -60.16 -54.70
N ALA A 9 -19.53 -60.84 -54.89
CA ALA A 9 -18.52 -60.99 -53.84
C ALA A 9 -17.89 -59.63 -53.46
N SER A 10 -17.50 -58.80 -54.43
CA SER A 10 -16.95 -57.45 -54.18
C SER A 10 -17.97 -56.50 -53.57
N LEU A 11 -19.26 -56.63 -53.93
CA LEU A 11 -20.33 -55.84 -53.31
C LEU A 11 -20.58 -56.25 -51.86
N LYS A 12 -20.54 -57.55 -51.53
CA LYS A 12 -20.65 -58.02 -50.15
C LYS A 12 -19.47 -57.55 -49.29
N GLU A 13 -18.26 -57.55 -49.85
CA GLU A 13 -17.06 -57.04 -49.18
C GLU A 13 -17.17 -55.53 -48.93
N ARG A 14 -17.65 -54.76 -49.91
CA ARG A 14 -17.90 -53.32 -49.75
C ARG A 14 -19.02 -53.01 -48.76
N VAL A 15 -20.08 -53.83 -48.71
CA VAL A 15 -21.15 -53.70 -47.71
C VAL A 15 -20.60 -53.98 -46.31
N ALA A 16 -19.83 -55.04 -46.13
CA ALA A 16 -19.21 -55.35 -44.84
C ALA A 16 -18.24 -54.25 -44.38
N GLU A 17 -17.43 -53.70 -45.28
CA GLU A 17 -16.53 -52.57 -45.00
C GLU A 17 -17.32 -51.31 -44.60
N LEU A 18 -18.42 -51.01 -45.30
CA LEU A 18 -19.28 -49.86 -44.98
C LEU A 18 -20.03 -50.06 -43.67
N GLU A 19 -20.50 -51.27 -43.35
CA GLU A 19 -21.13 -51.60 -42.08
C GLU A 19 -20.15 -51.46 -40.92
N GLU A 20 -18.90 -51.91 -41.08
CA GLU A 20 -17.86 -51.76 -40.07
C GLU A 20 -17.45 -50.28 -39.90
N ALA A 21 -17.35 -49.52 -40.99
CA ALA A 21 -17.12 -48.08 -40.94
C ALA A 21 -18.29 -47.32 -40.27
N ASN A 22 -19.53 -47.73 -40.52
CA ASN A 22 -20.71 -47.15 -39.88
C ASN A 22 -20.69 -47.42 -38.37
N HIS A 23 -20.44 -48.65 -37.96
CA HIS A 23 -20.28 -49.00 -36.55
C HIS A 23 -19.10 -48.28 -35.88
N HIS A 24 -18.02 -48.02 -36.61
CA HIS A 24 -16.92 -47.20 -36.09
C HIS A 24 -17.34 -45.73 -35.89
N LEU A 25 -18.06 -45.15 -36.85
CA LEU A 25 -18.59 -43.77 -36.76
C LEU A 25 -19.65 -43.63 -35.65
N GLU A 26 -20.52 -44.62 -35.47
CA GLU A 26 -21.50 -44.67 -34.37
C GLU A 26 -20.79 -44.64 -33.01
N ARG A 27 -19.76 -45.48 -32.82
CA ARG A 27 -18.96 -45.48 -31.60
C ARG A 27 -18.25 -44.15 -31.36
N GLN A 28 -17.71 -43.52 -32.40
CA GLN A 28 -17.09 -42.19 -32.27
C GLN A 28 -18.12 -41.12 -31.88
N LEU A 29 -19.31 -41.15 -32.50
CA LEU A 29 -20.38 -40.20 -32.21
C LEU A 29 -20.86 -40.35 -30.76
N ASP A 30 -21.01 -41.57 -30.27
CA ASP A 30 -21.45 -41.80 -28.90
C ASP A 30 -20.39 -41.40 -27.88
N ALA A 31 -19.10 -41.66 -28.16
CA ALA A 31 -18.01 -41.15 -27.32
C ALA A 31 -17.95 -39.62 -27.30
N GLU A 32 -18.22 -38.94 -28.42
CA GLU A 32 -18.30 -37.47 -28.46
C GLU A 32 -19.52 -36.91 -27.75
N LYS A 33 -20.67 -37.59 -27.82
CA LYS A 33 -21.86 -37.21 -27.04
C LYS A 33 -21.61 -37.32 -25.55
N GLU A 34 -20.94 -38.39 -25.11
CA GLU A 34 -20.57 -38.60 -23.71
C GLU A 34 -19.63 -37.49 -23.21
N ARG A 35 -18.55 -37.19 -23.95
CA ARG A 35 -17.64 -36.07 -23.61
C ARG A 35 -18.35 -34.72 -23.52
N ARG A 36 -19.31 -34.46 -24.41
CA ARG A 36 -20.11 -33.22 -24.36
C ARG A 36 -21.03 -33.18 -23.14
N ALA A 37 -21.63 -34.30 -22.75
CA ALA A 37 -22.45 -34.39 -21.56
C ALA A 37 -21.62 -34.17 -20.28
N ASP A 38 -20.42 -34.76 -20.22
CA ASP A 38 -19.50 -34.57 -19.11
C ASP A 38 -19.05 -33.11 -18.99
N ALA A 39 -18.60 -32.50 -20.10
CA ALA A 39 -18.20 -31.10 -20.12
C ALA A 39 -19.34 -30.14 -19.73
N ALA A 40 -20.58 -30.43 -20.16
CA ALA A 40 -21.74 -29.65 -19.76
C ALA A 40 -22.03 -29.79 -18.25
N THR A 41 -21.85 -30.98 -17.69
CA THR A 41 -22.04 -31.25 -16.27
C THR A 41 -20.96 -30.57 -15.43
N GLU A 42 -19.69 -30.62 -15.86
CA GLU A 42 -18.60 -29.88 -15.22
C GLU A 42 -18.85 -28.37 -15.24
N ARG A 43 -19.31 -27.83 -16.37
CA ARG A 43 -19.66 -26.40 -16.47
C ARG A 43 -20.76 -26.03 -15.48
N GLN A 44 -21.83 -26.83 -15.38
CA GLN A 44 -22.92 -26.59 -14.43
C GLN A 44 -22.43 -26.65 -12.97
N ARG A 45 -21.51 -27.55 -12.63
CA ARG A 45 -20.91 -27.60 -11.29
C ARG A 45 -20.08 -26.37 -10.98
N ALA A 46 -19.31 -25.88 -11.95
CA ALA A 46 -18.54 -24.64 -11.80
C ALA A 46 -19.46 -23.42 -11.65
N GLU A 47 -20.51 -23.30 -12.47
CA GLU A 47 -21.52 -22.25 -12.35
C GLU A 47 -22.22 -22.27 -10.97
N ALA A 48 -22.57 -23.47 -10.47
CA ALA A 48 -23.16 -23.61 -9.14
C ALA A 48 -22.19 -23.21 -8.01
N GLU A 49 -20.89 -23.45 -8.18
CA GLU A 49 -19.88 -23.00 -7.22
C GLU A 49 -19.73 -21.48 -7.23
N VAL A 50 -19.69 -20.86 -8.41
CA VAL A 50 -19.64 -19.41 -8.55
C VAL A 50 -20.84 -18.77 -7.85
N ASN A 51 -22.06 -19.25 -8.12
CA ASN A 51 -23.25 -18.70 -7.48
C ASN A 51 -23.19 -18.83 -5.95
N ARG A 52 -22.72 -19.98 -5.42
CA ARG A 52 -22.55 -20.17 -3.97
C ARG A 52 -21.52 -19.21 -3.36
N LEU A 53 -20.44 -18.93 -4.09
CA LEU A 53 -19.42 -17.97 -3.66
C LEU A 53 -19.96 -16.54 -3.71
N GLU A 54 -20.70 -16.17 -4.75
CA GLU A 54 -21.36 -14.86 -4.88
C GLU A 54 -22.36 -14.63 -3.74
N ASP A 55 -23.22 -15.62 -3.45
CA ASP A 55 -24.16 -15.57 -2.32
C ASP A 55 -23.41 -15.38 -0.98
N ARG A 56 -22.27 -16.07 -0.82
CA ARG A 56 -21.45 -15.94 0.39
C ARG A 56 -20.77 -14.58 0.51
N VAL A 57 -20.33 -14.00 -0.61
CA VAL A 57 -19.77 -12.65 -0.64
C VAL A 57 -20.83 -11.64 -0.23
N ALA A 58 -22.05 -11.73 -0.79
CA ALA A 58 -23.16 -10.86 -0.41
C ALA A 58 -23.50 -10.97 1.08
N GLU A 59 -23.60 -12.19 1.63
CA GLU A 59 -23.85 -12.41 3.07
C GLU A 59 -22.74 -11.79 3.95
N LEU A 60 -21.48 -11.89 3.53
CA LEU A 60 -20.36 -11.30 4.26
C LEU A 60 -20.37 -9.78 4.17
N GLN A 61 -20.69 -9.20 3.01
CA GLN A 61 -20.85 -7.75 2.85
C GLN A 61 -21.95 -7.23 3.78
N ASP A 62 -23.14 -7.84 3.77
CA ASP A 62 -24.25 -7.47 4.66
C ASP A 62 -23.90 -7.61 6.16
N ARG A 63 -23.01 -8.53 6.51
CA ARG A 63 -22.53 -8.69 7.89
C ARG A 63 -21.53 -7.59 8.26
N VAL A 64 -20.64 -7.21 7.34
CA VAL A 64 -19.69 -6.11 7.54
C VAL A 64 -20.44 -4.80 7.67
N GLU A 65 -21.39 -4.51 6.79
CA GLU A 65 -22.22 -3.29 6.85
C GLU A 65 -22.93 -3.18 8.21
N ARG A 66 -23.56 -4.26 8.68
CA ARG A 66 -24.20 -4.26 10.00
C ARG A 66 -23.24 -4.05 11.16
N LEU A 67 -22.03 -4.61 11.10
CA LEU A 67 -21.01 -4.39 12.13
C LEU A 67 -20.50 -2.94 12.11
N GLN A 68 -20.37 -2.34 10.92
CA GLN A 68 -20.00 -0.94 10.75
C GLN A 68 -21.09 0.02 11.25
N ASP A 69 -22.36 -0.32 11.00
CA ASP A 69 -23.51 0.45 11.50
C ASP A 69 -23.65 0.36 13.04
N GLU A 70 -23.35 -0.79 13.64
CA GLU A 70 -23.38 -1.01 15.10
C GLU A 70 -22.21 -0.30 15.83
N GLU A 71 -21.06 -0.14 15.17
CA GLU A 71 -19.91 0.62 15.71
C GLU A 71 -20.06 2.15 15.58
N GLY A 72 -21.09 2.62 14.86
CA GLY A 72 -21.31 4.03 14.55
C GLY A 72 -20.22 4.57 13.62
N GLU A 73 -20.60 5.35 12.61
CA GLU A 73 -19.66 6.09 11.77
C GLU A 73 -18.91 7.12 12.62
N SER A 74 -17.88 6.64 13.33
CA SER A 74 -16.96 7.46 14.09
C SER A 74 -16.15 8.22 13.04
N THR A 75 -16.52 9.48 12.84
CA THR A 75 -15.87 10.40 11.91
C THR A 75 -15.04 11.39 12.72
N PHE A 76 -13.89 11.78 12.18
CA PHE A 76 -13.08 12.82 12.82
C PHE A 76 -13.90 14.11 12.90
N ARG A 77 -13.96 14.70 14.09
CA ARG A 77 -14.63 15.99 14.33
C ARG A 77 -13.99 17.11 13.51
N ALA A 78 -12.69 17.03 13.29
CA ALA A 78 -11.94 17.98 12.47
C ALA A 78 -10.68 17.31 11.88
N GLU A 79 -10.31 17.74 10.67
CA GLU A 79 -9.04 17.43 10.03
C GLU A 79 -8.39 18.71 9.50
N GLU A 80 -7.11 18.92 9.81
CA GLU A 80 -6.35 20.09 9.38
C GLU A 80 -4.94 19.66 8.91
N THR A 81 -4.47 20.28 7.82
CA THR A 81 -3.07 20.14 7.37
C THR A 81 -2.27 21.33 7.86
N LEU A 82 -1.31 21.07 8.74
CA LEU A 82 -0.51 22.05 9.44
C LEU A 82 0.89 22.15 8.82
N SER A 83 1.39 23.36 8.67
CA SER A 83 2.78 23.61 8.26
C SER A 83 3.29 24.92 8.87
N ARG A 84 4.62 25.01 9.04
CA ARG A 84 5.34 26.23 9.46
C ARG A 84 4.71 26.88 10.70
N ALA A 85 4.34 28.17 10.60
CA ALA A 85 3.80 28.95 11.71
C ALA A 85 2.52 28.35 12.30
N ARG A 86 1.65 27.75 11.47
CA ARG A 86 0.40 27.13 11.95
C ARG A 86 0.67 25.85 12.73
N LEU A 87 1.66 25.06 12.31
CA LEU A 87 2.12 23.90 13.06
C LEU A 87 2.72 24.33 14.41
N SER A 88 3.63 25.30 14.38
CA SER A 88 4.27 25.85 15.59
C SER A 88 3.24 26.35 16.60
N GLU A 89 2.21 27.08 16.16
CA GLU A 89 1.12 27.55 17.02
C GLU A 89 0.32 26.40 17.67
N VAL A 90 0.03 25.32 16.92
CA VAL A 90 -0.69 24.16 17.47
C VAL A 90 0.17 23.42 18.49
N LEU A 91 1.46 23.26 18.22
CA LEU A 91 2.39 22.65 19.16
C LEU A 91 2.54 23.51 20.44
N ASP A 92 2.61 24.85 20.32
CA ASP A 92 2.62 25.76 21.48
C ASP A 92 1.37 25.56 22.35
N ARG A 93 0.20 25.38 21.72
CA ARG A 93 -1.05 25.12 22.44
C ARG A 93 -1.04 23.77 23.15
N LEU A 94 -0.52 22.72 22.52
CA LEU A 94 -0.41 21.40 23.15
C LEU A 94 0.56 21.42 24.34
N GLU A 95 1.71 22.09 24.20
CA GLU A 95 2.67 22.26 25.30
C GLU A 95 2.11 23.10 26.45
N SER A 96 1.16 24.00 26.17
CA SER A 96 0.51 24.83 27.21
C SER A 96 -0.53 24.11 28.06
N VAL A 97 -0.87 22.86 27.71
CA VAL A 97 -1.83 22.06 28.48
C VAL A 97 -1.14 21.50 29.72
N GLU A 98 -1.57 21.99 30.88
CA GLU A 98 -1.16 21.51 32.19
C GLU A 98 -2.38 21.04 32.97
N THR A 99 -2.30 19.86 33.59
CA THR A 99 -3.36 19.26 34.42
C THR A 99 -2.84 18.92 35.81
N GLU A 100 -3.72 18.37 36.65
CA GLU A 100 -3.24 17.60 37.81
C GLU A 100 -2.44 16.36 37.34
N PRO A 101 -1.63 15.75 38.23
CA PRO A 101 -0.86 14.56 37.89
C PRO A 101 -1.73 13.47 37.25
N GLU A 102 -1.22 12.89 36.16
CA GLU A 102 -1.91 11.84 35.38
C GLU A 102 -3.23 12.31 34.70
N GLY A 103 -3.38 13.60 34.42
CA GLY A 103 -4.55 14.15 33.72
C GLY A 103 -4.46 14.14 32.19
N VAL A 104 -3.26 14.01 31.61
CA VAL A 104 -3.04 13.96 30.15
C VAL A 104 -2.44 12.63 29.75
N PHE A 105 -3.10 11.94 28.81
CA PHE A 105 -2.58 10.75 28.15
C PHE A 105 -1.92 11.13 26.82
N THR A 106 -0.68 10.70 26.63
CA THR A 106 0.03 10.83 25.36
C THR A 106 0.57 9.48 24.92
N ALA A 107 0.42 9.16 23.63
CA ALA A 107 0.95 7.95 23.04
C ALA A 107 1.44 8.20 21.62
N TYR A 108 2.64 7.71 21.29
CA TYR A 108 3.00 7.52 19.89
C TYR A 108 2.61 6.11 19.47
N VAL A 109 1.69 6.02 18.51
CA VAL A 109 1.14 4.80 17.95
C VAL A 109 1.73 4.64 16.55
N ASP A 110 2.40 3.53 16.31
CA ASP A 110 2.92 3.15 14.99
C ASP A 110 1.84 2.48 14.13
N ALA A 111 2.21 2.06 12.92
CA ALA A 111 1.29 1.42 11.97
C ALA A 111 1.01 -0.07 12.31
N GLU A 112 1.02 -0.46 13.58
CA GLU A 112 0.73 -1.84 13.99
C GLU A 112 -0.72 -2.25 13.75
N ARG A 113 -0.94 -3.56 13.58
CA ARG A 113 -2.28 -4.15 13.31
C ARG A 113 -3.27 -3.95 14.48
N SER A 114 -2.78 -3.69 15.68
CA SER A 114 -3.64 -3.55 16.86
C SER A 114 -3.11 -2.45 17.76
N LEU A 115 -4.01 -1.58 18.23
CA LEU A 115 -3.65 -0.56 19.21
C LEU A 115 -3.12 -1.17 20.52
N PRO A 116 -2.26 -0.46 21.26
CA PRO A 116 -1.94 -0.81 22.64
C PRO A 116 -3.19 -0.73 23.55
N GLY A 117 -3.25 -1.57 24.58
CA GLY A 117 -4.33 -1.55 25.59
C GLY A 117 -4.55 -0.17 26.22
N PRO A 118 -3.49 0.52 26.69
CA PRO A 118 -3.63 1.85 27.29
C PRO A 118 -4.28 2.89 26.36
N VAL A 119 -4.06 2.79 25.05
CA VAL A 119 -4.68 3.69 24.06
C VAL A 119 -6.18 3.41 23.94
N ARG A 120 -6.59 2.14 23.93
CA ARG A 120 -8.01 1.77 23.94
C ARG A 120 -8.71 2.26 25.21
N ASP A 121 -8.05 2.11 26.36
CA ASP A 121 -8.61 2.51 27.64
C ASP A 121 -8.77 4.04 27.73
N ALA A 122 -7.78 4.80 27.25
CA ALA A 122 -7.81 6.27 27.28
C ALA A 122 -8.79 6.88 26.29
N PHE A 123 -8.91 6.33 25.08
CA PHE A 123 -9.78 6.88 24.02
C PHE A 123 -11.20 6.28 24.02
N GLY A 124 -11.39 5.10 24.61
CA GLY A 124 -12.68 4.40 24.63
C GLY A 124 -13.23 4.19 23.22
N ASP A 125 -14.46 4.65 23.00
CA ASP A 125 -15.17 4.54 21.71
C ASP A 125 -14.39 5.21 20.55
N ARG A 126 -13.54 6.20 20.84
CA ARG A 126 -12.72 6.91 19.84
C ARG A 126 -11.45 6.13 19.44
N ALA A 127 -11.18 4.97 20.02
CA ALA A 127 -9.96 4.22 19.72
C ALA A 127 -9.87 3.79 18.25
N SER A 128 -11.00 3.48 17.59
CA SER A 128 -11.05 3.15 16.16
C SER A 128 -10.54 4.29 15.26
N LEU A 129 -10.82 5.55 15.66
CA LEU A 129 -10.33 6.75 14.98
C LEU A 129 -8.82 6.93 15.16
N VAL A 130 -8.28 6.63 16.35
CA VAL A 130 -6.83 6.63 16.58
C VAL A 130 -6.14 5.57 15.72
N ALA A 131 -6.70 4.36 15.64
CA ALA A 131 -6.18 3.29 14.77
C ALA A 131 -6.16 3.72 13.30
N SER A 132 -7.20 4.41 12.85
CA SER A 132 -7.31 4.94 11.47
C SER A 132 -6.35 6.10 11.19
N ALA A 133 -5.93 6.83 12.24
CA ALA A 133 -4.98 7.92 12.13
C ALA A 133 -3.50 7.47 12.18
N ALA A 134 -3.24 6.25 12.66
CA ALA A 134 -1.90 5.70 12.81
C ALA A 134 -1.13 5.63 11.47
N PRO A 135 0.20 5.85 11.46
CA PRO A 135 1.04 6.21 12.61
C PRO A 135 0.82 7.66 13.07
N CYS A 136 0.65 7.89 14.37
CA CYS A 136 0.38 9.21 14.92
C CYS A 136 0.76 9.37 16.41
N LEU A 137 0.99 10.62 16.82
CA LEU A 137 0.98 11.03 18.21
C LEU A 137 -0.48 11.30 18.62
N ALA A 138 -1.02 10.45 19.49
CA ALA A 138 -2.36 10.54 20.04
C ALA A 138 -2.32 11.18 21.43
N VAL A 139 -3.16 12.19 21.65
CA VAL A 139 -3.26 12.94 22.91
C VAL A 139 -4.73 13.02 23.32
N THR A 140 -5.03 12.73 24.59
CA THR A 140 -6.33 12.97 25.21
C THR A 140 -6.16 13.33 26.68
N ASP A 141 -7.12 14.02 27.27
CA ASP A 141 -7.20 14.23 28.72
C ASP A 141 -8.22 13.30 29.38
N ASP A 142 -8.18 13.24 30.70
CA ASP A 142 -9.10 12.48 31.56
C ASP A 142 -10.54 13.03 31.55
N ALA A 143 -10.72 14.31 31.26
CA ALA A 143 -12.02 14.97 31.18
C ALA A 143 -12.63 15.01 29.76
N GLY A 144 -11.88 14.58 28.73
CA GLY A 144 -12.31 14.57 27.33
C GLY A 144 -12.43 15.95 26.67
N LEU A 145 -11.78 16.98 27.24
CA LEU A 145 -11.69 18.32 26.66
C LEU A 145 -10.67 18.42 25.51
N LEU A 146 -9.67 17.55 25.51
CA LEU A 146 -8.59 17.43 24.56
C LEU A 146 -8.69 16.08 23.85
N SER A 147 -8.64 16.10 22.52
CA SER A 147 -8.43 14.89 21.72
C SER A 147 -7.79 15.26 20.40
N ALA A 148 -6.62 14.68 20.11
CA ALA A 148 -5.89 14.98 18.90
C ALA A 148 -5.02 13.79 18.47
N CYS A 149 -4.91 13.59 17.16
CA CYS A 149 -3.96 12.71 16.51
C CYS A 149 -3.14 13.53 15.52
N LEU A 150 -1.82 13.55 15.68
CA LEU A 150 -0.90 14.25 14.78
C LEU A 150 -0.02 13.24 14.04
N SER A 151 0.07 13.32 12.72
CA SER A 151 1.11 12.57 11.98
C SER A 151 2.49 13.11 12.35
N VAL A 152 3.47 12.24 12.52
CA VAL A 152 4.80 12.62 13.03
C VAL A 152 5.86 12.44 11.94
N PRO A 153 6.43 13.52 11.37
CA PRO A 153 7.49 13.45 10.36
C PRO A 153 8.74 12.70 10.80
N ALA A 154 9.19 12.93 12.04
CA ALA A 154 10.34 12.28 12.65
C ALA A 154 9.87 11.50 13.90
N PRO A 155 9.30 10.29 13.71
CA PRO A 155 8.62 9.58 14.78
C PRO A 155 9.57 9.10 15.89
N PRO A 156 9.17 9.19 17.17
CA PRO A 156 9.89 8.53 18.26
C PRO A 156 9.62 7.02 18.28
N SER A 157 10.29 6.29 19.17
CA SER A 157 9.89 4.91 19.48
C SER A 157 8.49 4.89 20.09
N PRO A 158 7.66 3.86 19.82
CA PRO A 158 6.32 3.74 20.40
C PRO A 158 6.34 3.83 21.93
N PHE A 159 5.43 4.65 22.47
CA PHE A 159 5.29 4.84 23.92
C PHE A 159 3.84 5.17 24.30
N THR A 160 3.50 4.96 25.56
CA THR A 160 2.21 5.36 26.15
C THR A 160 2.44 5.84 27.57
N GLY A 161 1.83 6.95 27.98
CA GLY A 161 1.93 7.41 29.36
C GLY A 161 0.88 8.45 29.73
N TRP A 162 0.50 8.43 31.00
CA TRP A 162 -0.21 9.52 31.66
C TRP A 162 0.81 10.45 32.33
N ALA A 163 0.59 11.75 32.19
CA ALA A 163 1.41 12.81 32.77
C ALA A 163 0.52 14.01 33.12
N ASP A 164 1.11 15.03 33.74
CA ASP A 164 0.50 16.34 33.98
C ASP A 164 0.57 17.28 32.75
N THR A 165 1.31 16.87 31.71
CA THR A 165 1.57 17.65 30.49
C THR A 165 1.63 16.73 29.26
N VAL A 166 1.40 17.30 28.08
CA VAL A 166 1.53 16.57 26.81
C VAL A 166 2.99 16.19 26.57
N GLN A 167 3.27 14.91 26.33
CA GLN A 167 4.62 14.42 26.05
C GLN A 167 4.95 14.58 24.55
N LEU A 168 5.62 15.67 24.20
CA LEU A 168 6.02 15.95 22.82
C LEU A 168 7.41 16.59 22.74
N GLU A 169 8.13 16.33 21.64
CA GLU A 169 9.37 17.04 21.31
C GLU A 169 9.22 17.76 19.96
N ARG A 170 9.73 19.00 19.86
CA ARG A 170 9.68 19.80 18.63
C ARG A 170 10.41 19.16 17.46
N SER A 171 11.51 18.47 17.73
CA SER A 171 12.30 17.71 16.76
C SER A 171 11.49 16.65 16.02
N TRP A 172 10.37 16.18 16.58
CA TRP A 172 9.49 15.20 15.93
C TRP A 172 8.67 15.81 14.79
N PHE A 173 8.43 17.12 14.83
CA PHE A 173 7.51 17.83 13.95
C PHE A 173 8.18 18.93 13.12
N GLU A 174 9.35 19.41 13.54
CA GLU A 174 10.07 20.50 12.91
C GLU A 174 11.51 20.07 12.60
N PRO A 175 12.09 20.55 11.47
CA PRO A 175 13.47 20.27 11.16
C PRO A 175 14.37 21.00 12.16
N THR A 176 15.01 20.23 13.03
CA THR A 176 16.02 20.72 13.98
C THR A 176 17.33 19.99 13.72
N ASP A 177 18.44 20.69 13.95
CA ASP A 177 19.81 20.19 13.77
C ASP A 177 20.16 19.83 12.31
N GLU A 178 21.39 19.34 12.15
CA GLU A 178 21.91 18.83 10.89
C GLU A 178 21.21 17.51 10.51
N HIS A 179 20.69 17.42 9.29
CA HIS A 179 20.05 16.22 8.77
C HIS A 179 20.09 16.17 7.24
N VAL A 180 19.88 14.98 6.69
CA VAL A 180 19.81 14.75 5.25
C VAL A 180 18.40 14.34 4.85
N VAL A 181 17.91 14.88 3.75
CA VAL A 181 16.67 14.43 3.10
C VAL A 181 17.03 13.87 1.73
N ALA A 182 16.65 12.62 1.49
CA ALA A 182 16.82 11.94 0.20
C ALA A 182 15.43 11.67 -0.41
N LEU A 183 15.14 12.32 -1.53
CA LEU A 183 14.04 12.00 -2.43
C LEU A 183 14.44 10.85 -3.35
N VAL A 184 13.77 9.71 -3.20
CA VAL A 184 13.98 8.52 -4.02
C VAL A 184 12.70 8.15 -4.77
N ARG A 185 12.82 8.08 -6.09
CA ARG A 185 11.78 7.57 -6.99
C ARG A 185 12.40 6.53 -7.91
N SER A 186 11.55 5.80 -8.63
CA SER A 186 12.04 4.88 -9.65
C SER A 186 12.87 5.58 -10.75
N ASP A 187 12.58 6.84 -11.05
CA ASP A 187 13.16 7.62 -12.14
C ASP A 187 14.01 8.83 -11.70
N LEU A 188 14.04 9.15 -10.41
CA LEU A 188 14.59 10.41 -9.89
C LEU A 188 15.23 10.20 -8.52
N PHE A 189 16.41 10.77 -8.38
CA PHE A 189 17.08 10.92 -7.09
C PHE A 189 17.45 12.38 -6.84
N ALA A 190 17.16 12.86 -5.64
CA ALA A 190 17.66 14.13 -5.16
C ALA A 190 17.93 14.04 -3.67
N MET A 191 19.00 14.66 -3.20
CA MET A 191 19.46 14.61 -1.83
C MET A 191 19.95 15.99 -1.43
N GLY A 192 19.57 16.43 -0.25
CA GLY A 192 20.05 17.68 0.32
C GLY A 192 20.48 17.49 1.77
N GLU A 193 21.54 18.18 2.14
CA GLU A 193 21.97 18.35 3.52
C GLU A 193 21.37 19.65 4.05
N TYR A 194 20.90 19.62 5.29
CA TYR A 194 20.19 20.73 5.93
C TYR A 194 20.73 20.98 7.33
N ASP A 195 20.88 22.26 7.69
CA ASP A 195 20.96 22.71 9.08
C ASP A 195 19.66 23.42 9.43
N GLY A 196 18.79 22.72 10.17
CA GLY A 196 17.42 23.16 10.41
C GLY A 196 16.66 23.39 9.09
N ARG A 197 16.43 24.64 8.69
CA ARG A 197 15.67 24.96 7.46
C ARG A 197 16.54 25.40 6.29
N GLU A 198 17.84 25.54 6.50
CA GLU A 198 18.78 25.99 5.48
C GLU A 198 19.39 24.77 4.78
N GLN A 199 19.30 24.73 3.45
CA GLN A 199 19.98 23.72 2.65
C GLN A 199 21.45 24.11 2.49
N THR A 200 22.36 23.24 2.93
CA THR A 200 23.81 23.49 2.92
C THR A 200 24.51 22.80 1.74
N ALA A 201 23.97 21.67 1.27
CA ALA A 201 24.46 20.95 0.11
C ALA A 201 23.32 20.28 -0.67
N PHE A 202 23.56 20.03 -1.95
CA PHE A 202 22.60 19.40 -2.86
C PHE A 202 23.30 18.44 -3.83
N HIS A 203 22.68 17.29 -4.06
CA HIS A 203 23.08 16.30 -5.07
C HIS A 203 21.83 15.67 -5.68
N GLY A 204 21.72 15.65 -7.01
CA GLY A 204 20.58 15.01 -7.67
C GLY A 204 20.87 14.57 -9.08
N PHE A 205 20.17 13.53 -9.53
CA PHE A 205 20.24 12.99 -10.88
C PHE A 205 18.93 12.27 -11.23
N ASP A 206 18.59 12.27 -12.51
CA ASP A 206 17.52 11.46 -13.06
C ASP A 206 18.04 10.12 -13.63
N SER A 207 17.12 9.20 -13.89
CA SER A 207 17.36 8.07 -14.77
C SER A 207 16.39 8.14 -15.94
N GLU A 208 16.91 8.11 -17.17
CA GLU A 208 16.08 8.06 -18.39
C GLU A 208 15.36 6.69 -18.50
N LEU A 209 14.35 6.46 -17.66
CA LEU A 209 13.48 5.29 -17.74
C LEU A 209 12.53 5.44 -18.92
N LYS A 210 12.52 4.46 -19.83
CA LYS A 210 11.57 4.47 -20.96
C LYS A 210 10.15 4.22 -20.43
N SER A 211 9.25 5.19 -20.67
CA SER A 211 7.84 5.15 -20.27
C SER A 211 7.09 3.93 -20.83
N GLN A 212 6.07 3.45 -20.10
CA GLN A 212 5.22 2.33 -20.52
C GLN A 212 4.53 2.62 -21.86
N HIS A 213 4.83 1.84 -22.89
CA HIS A 213 4.06 1.86 -24.14
C HIS A 213 2.95 0.80 -24.08
N SER A 214 1.69 1.24 -24.07
CA SER A 214 0.49 0.39 -24.12
C SER A 214 0.25 -0.25 -25.51
N LYS A 215 1.26 -0.92 -26.07
CA LYS A 215 1.08 -1.75 -27.28
C LYS A 215 1.24 -3.21 -26.90
N GLY A 216 0.10 -3.85 -26.73
CA GLY A 216 -0.01 -5.23 -26.26
C GLY A 216 0.64 -6.27 -27.17
N GLY A 217 0.91 -7.41 -26.55
CA GLY A 217 1.20 -8.68 -27.24
C GLY A 217 2.68 -8.96 -27.44
N PHE A 218 3.18 -9.99 -26.75
CA PHE A 218 4.45 -10.71 -26.97
C PHE A 218 5.79 -10.01 -26.66
N SER A 219 5.84 -8.69 -26.52
CA SER A 219 7.09 -7.99 -26.12
C SER A 219 7.04 -7.39 -24.71
N GLN A 220 5.87 -7.36 -24.09
CA GLN A 220 5.62 -6.70 -22.80
C GLN A 220 6.50 -7.24 -21.67
N SER A 221 6.58 -8.56 -21.51
CA SER A 221 7.35 -9.19 -20.42
C SER A 221 8.86 -8.95 -20.50
N ARG A 222 9.40 -8.68 -21.70
CA ARG A 222 10.82 -8.35 -21.87
C ARG A 222 11.07 -6.87 -21.53
N PHE A 223 10.13 -5.99 -21.83
CA PHE A 223 10.20 -4.57 -21.48
C PHE A 223 10.04 -4.35 -19.98
N GLU A 224 9.10 -5.05 -19.34
CA GLU A 224 8.92 -5.03 -17.88
C GLU A 224 10.22 -5.45 -17.18
N ARG A 225 10.82 -6.60 -17.55
CA ARG A 225 12.10 -7.04 -16.97
C ARG A 225 13.26 -6.08 -17.17
N LEU A 226 13.37 -5.45 -18.34
CA LEU A 226 14.43 -4.48 -18.60
C LEU A 226 14.22 -3.23 -17.74
N ARG A 227 12.97 -2.81 -17.55
CA ARG A 227 12.63 -1.67 -16.71
C ARG A 227 12.91 -1.96 -15.23
N ASP A 228 12.52 -3.13 -14.74
CA ASP A 228 12.80 -3.55 -13.36
C ASP A 228 14.32 -3.52 -13.10
N GLN A 229 15.13 -4.08 -14.01
CA GLN A 229 16.60 -4.01 -13.90
C GLN A 229 17.15 -2.58 -13.91
N GLN A 230 16.53 -1.67 -14.67
CA GLN A 230 16.93 -0.26 -14.68
C GLN A 230 16.57 0.43 -13.37
N ILE A 231 15.42 0.10 -12.77
CA ILE A 231 15.01 0.58 -11.45
C ILE A 231 16.00 0.08 -10.40
N ASP A 232 16.28 -1.23 -10.35
CA ASP A 232 17.25 -1.81 -9.41
C ASP A 232 18.61 -1.11 -9.50
N SER A 233 19.12 -0.92 -10.73
CA SER A 233 20.39 -0.21 -10.97
C SER A 233 20.35 1.26 -10.55
N HIS A 234 19.18 1.90 -10.62
CA HIS A 234 19.00 3.27 -10.15
C HIS A 234 19.00 3.31 -8.62
N LEU A 235 18.26 2.41 -7.96
CA LEU A 235 18.20 2.33 -6.50
C LEU A 235 19.57 2.00 -5.88
N ASP A 236 20.36 1.12 -6.52
CA ASP A 236 21.75 0.86 -6.14
C ASP A 236 22.62 2.14 -6.17
N ARG A 237 22.44 2.99 -7.19
CA ARG A 237 23.14 4.28 -7.29
C ARG A 237 22.69 5.26 -6.22
N CYS A 238 21.38 5.31 -5.93
CA CYS A 238 20.83 6.14 -4.85
C CYS A 238 21.43 5.73 -3.50
N ARG A 239 21.51 4.42 -3.25
CA ARG A 239 22.10 3.87 -2.03
C ARG A 239 23.57 4.25 -1.88
N ALA A 240 24.35 4.08 -2.95
CA ALA A 240 25.76 4.46 -2.94
C ALA A 240 25.96 5.96 -2.65
N ALA A 241 25.11 6.84 -3.18
CA ALA A 241 25.18 8.28 -2.90
C ALA A 241 24.85 8.62 -1.44
N ILE A 242 23.89 7.92 -0.83
CA ILE A 242 23.55 8.08 0.60
C ILE A 242 24.71 7.58 1.49
N GLU A 243 25.26 6.41 1.17
CA GLU A 243 26.38 5.81 1.91
C GLU A 243 27.67 6.65 1.82
N GLU A 244 27.88 7.36 0.73
CA GLU A 244 29.03 8.28 0.57
C GLU A 244 28.97 9.44 1.57
N VAL A 245 27.78 9.98 1.83
CA VAL A 245 27.57 11.04 2.83
C VAL A 245 27.57 10.46 4.25
N SER A 246 27.05 9.25 4.45
CA SER A 246 26.94 8.57 5.75
C SER A 246 26.32 9.45 6.85
N PRO A 247 25.10 9.97 6.65
CA PRO A 247 24.48 10.93 7.57
C PRO A 247 24.09 10.30 8.92
N ASP A 248 24.18 11.09 9.99
CA ASP A 248 23.69 10.69 11.32
C ASP A 248 22.15 10.62 11.37
N ARG A 249 21.47 11.49 10.61
CA ARG A 249 20.01 11.54 10.48
C ARG A 249 19.61 11.61 9.01
N LEU A 250 18.86 10.61 8.56
CA LEU A 250 18.40 10.50 7.18
C LEU A 250 16.88 10.36 7.11
N TYR A 251 16.23 11.28 6.41
CA TYR A 251 14.83 11.16 6.05
C TYR A 251 14.71 10.75 4.59
N VAL A 252 14.15 9.56 4.33
CA VAL A 252 13.92 9.09 2.96
C VAL A 252 12.47 9.38 2.57
N VAL A 253 12.29 10.11 1.49
CA VAL A 253 10.98 10.48 0.96
C VAL A 253 10.86 10.07 -0.49
N GLY A 254 9.64 9.83 -0.97
CA GLY A 254 9.42 9.62 -2.40
C GLY A 254 8.39 8.55 -2.72
N GLU A 255 8.64 7.77 -3.77
CA GLU A 255 7.65 6.84 -4.29
C GLU A 255 7.48 5.62 -3.35
N GLY A 256 6.25 5.41 -2.85
CA GLY A 256 5.96 4.37 -1.85
C GLY A 256 6.37 2.96 -2.26
N SER A 257 6.40 2.67 -3.57
CA SER A 257 6.82 1.37 -4.09
C SER A 257 8.33 1.13 -4.08
N VAL A 258 9.17 2.11 -3.76
CA VAL A 258 10.65 1.95 -3.74
C VAL A 258 11.31 2.41 -2.45
N ILE A 259 10.72 3.37 -1.72
CA ILE A 259 11.37 3.93 -0.52
C ILE A 259 11.65 2.89 0.59
N HIS A 260 10.88 1.81 0.63
CA HIS A 260 11.05 0.72 1.60
C HIS A 260 12.39 -0.02 1.46
N GLU A 261 13.06 0.09 0.30
CA GLU A 261 14.40 -0.48 0.11
C GLU A 261 15.50 0.24 0.90
N PHE A 262 15.18 1.40 1.50
CA PHE A 262 16.11 2.23 2.27
C PHE A 262 15.79 2.24 3.76
N GLU A 263 14.88 1.37 4.23
CA GLU A 263 14.44 1.32 5.62
C GLU A 263 15.61 1.16 6.60
N ASP A 264 16.62 0.37 6.22
CA ASP A 264 17.80 0.06 7.03
C ASP A 264 18.78 1.23 7.19
N LEU A 265 18.76 2.19 6.26
CA LEU A 265 19.59 3.40 6.30
C LEU A 265 18.83 4.61 6.88
N SER A 266 17.50 4.57 6.84
CA SER A 266 16.66 5.73 7.16
C SER A 266 16.38 5.86 8.66
N THR A 267 16.37 7.10 9.14
CA THR A 267 15.80 7.44 10.45
C THR A 267 14.27 7.41 10.38
N ALA A 268 13.69 7.89 9.28
CA ALA A 268 12.26 7.79 9.00
C ALA A 268 11.98 7.86 7.51
N MET A 269 10.82 7.31 7.11
CA MET A 269 10.37 7.30 5.73
C MET A 269 9.00 7.94 5.56
N LYS A 270 8.79 8.65 4.45
CA LYS A 270 7.47 9.18 4.11
C LYS A 270 7.22 9.15 2.59
N PRO A 271 6.13 8.53 2.13
CA PRO A 271 5.77 8.61 0.72
C PRO A 271 5.35 10.04 0.35
N VAL A 272 5.88 10.55 -0.77
CA VAL A 272 5.53 11.86 -1.34
C VAL A 272 5.48 11.78 -2.87
N ASP A 273 4.62 12.59 -3.48
CA ASP A 273 4.41 12.63 -4.94
C ASP A 273 5.25 13.71 -5.65
N ALA A 274 6.34 14.17 -5.03
CA ALA A 274 7.21 15.20 -5.60
C ALA A 274 7.82 14.72 -6.93
N THR A 275 7.73 15.54 -7.98
CA THR A 275 8.19 15.24 -9.34
C THR A 275 8.78 16.48 -10.01
N GLY A 276 9.47 16.29 -11.13
CA GLY A 276 10.09 17.38 -11.90
C GLY A 276 11.61 17.35 -11.79
N GLU A 277 12.23 18.52 -11.97
CA GLU A 277 13.68 18.67 -11.83
C GLU A 277 14.14 18.29 -10.41
N PRO A 278 15.30 17.63 -10.25
CA PRO A 278 15.77 17.13 -8.95
C PRO A 278 15.72 18.14 -7.80
N ASP A 279 16.17 19.37 -8.04
CA ASP A 279 16.21 20.44 -7.04
C ASP A 279 14.79 20.88 -6.60
N ALA A 280 13.93 21.20 -7.55
CA ALA A 280 12.55 21.60 -7.29
C ALA A 280 11.71 20.47 -6.66
N ALA A 281 11.96 19.23 -7.08
CA ALA A 281 11.30 18.06 -6.51
C ALA A 281 11.73 17.83 -5.06
N LEU A 282 13.01 18.01 -4.74
CA LEU A 282 13.49 17.93 -3.36
C LEU A 282 12.85 18.99 -2.47
N ASP A 283 12.78 20.23 -2.92
CA ASP A 283 12.13 21.33 -2.18
C ASP A 283 10.65 21.03 -1.88
N ASP A 284 9.92 20.47 -2.84
CA ASP A 284 8.55 20.02 -2.65
C ASP A 284 8.46 18.86 -1.66
N ALA A 285 9.38 17.89 -1.77
CA ALA A 285 9.46 16.74 -0.88
C ALA A 285 9.75 17.15 0.57
N VAL A 286 10.70 18.07 0.82
CA VAL A 286 10.99 18.60 2.16
C VAL A 286 9.79 19.33 2.74
N ARG A 287 9.11 20.16 1.93
CA ARG A 287 7.89 20.83 2.39
C ARG A 287 6.79 19.82 2.75
N SER A 288 6.63 18.78 1.95
CA SER A 288 5.67 17.70 2.21
C SER A 288 6.05 16.89 3.46
N LEU A 289 7.34 16.59 3.66
CA LEU A 289 7.86 15.89 4.84
C LEU A 289 7.40 16.55 6.14
N TRP A 290 7.66 17.85 6.27
CA TRP A 290 7.35 18.66 7.46
C TRP A 290 5.91 19.18 7.51
N THR A 291 5.03 18.66 6.66
CA THR A 291 3.59 18.90 6.74
C THR A 291 2.94 17.83 7.60
N VAL A 292 2.18 18.29 8.61
CA VAL A 292 1.57 17.46 9.66
C VAL A 292 0.05 17.43 9.46
N ARG A 293 -0.55 16.25 9.52
CA ARG A 293 -2.00 16.06 9.57
C ARG A 293 -2.44 16.01 11.02
N LEU A 294 -3.28 16.97 11.42
CA LEU A 294 -4.02 16.96 12.68
C LEU A 294 -5.42 16.38 12.42
N ARG A 295 -5.82 15.41 13.23
CA ARG A 295 -7.18 14.86 13.25
C ARG A 295 -7.71 14.89 14.67
N VAL A 296 -8.99 15.19 14.84
CA VAL A 296 -9.66 15.24 16.14
C VAL A 296 -10.64 14.06 16.22
N PRO A 297 -10.32 13.01 16.99
CA PRO A 297 -11.22 11.88 17.23
C PRO A 297 -12.49 12.24 18.00
#